data_AF-A0A7X5U6I8-F1
#
_entry.id   AF-A0A7X5U6I8-F1
#
_cell.length_a   1.000
_cell.length_b   1.000
_cell.length_c   1.000
_cell.angle_alpha   90.00
_cell.angle_beta   90.00
_cell.angle_gamma   90.00
#
_symmetry.space_group_name_H-M   'P 1'
#
loop_
_entity.id
_entity.type
_entity.pdbx_description
1 polymer ?
#
loop_
_entity_poly.entity_id
_entity_poly.type
_entity_poly.pdbx_seq_one_letter_code
_entity_poly.pdbx_strand_id
1 'polypeptide(L)'
;MGELRAIDALGLRFPTPETVAAAATLFEPAAPWASGPARRGVEPESGRFRITVGPGVVRLSWTNPVRTEKTAERAVGHHQCDVDDAELRVKDELVAGDDHRAVGSSIRRSPTASDPSGTGGVITEWSRKSRSSMCRTFAELDYSPLVKSGRVPAMVTLTYPGDWEVVAPDGASVKRHMVLWRKRFQREYGEPARYIWKLEFQRRGAPHIHLWMAPPISPGRSGRGFAQWLSEAWAQVVDHPDAEQKARHRLAGTAIDVRNGLKACDPKRLAIYFTKHSSPNLHGDKEYQHITPELWRQPGRGPGRFWGVYGLKKALAVVEVAQDAYIAARRIVRRWSRSQAVYGNSDNRFPTAVVPRTATRLVPRVDRETGVVAHRRVRRRRTLCNQGGLAGGYALANNGPAFASQLATALFGAATTSHPSPQRGICV
;
A
#
# COMPACT_ATOMS: atom_id res chain seq x y z
N MET A 1 -27.90 17.26 25.41
CA MET A 1 -27.83 15.95 24.71
C MET A 1 -26.87 16.09 23.56
N GLY A 2 -25.74 15.38 23.58
CA GLY A 2 -24.75 15.46 22.51
C GLY A 2 -25.25 14.77 21.25
N GLU A 3 -25.26 15.46 20.12
CA GLU A 3 -25.55 14.91 18.80
C GLU A 3 -24.58 13.74 18.51
N LEU A 4 -25.11 12.51 18.48
CA LEU A 4 -24.38 11.34 18.01
C LEU A 4 -24.06 11.55 16.53
N ARG A 5 -22.77 11.70 16.18
CA ARG A 5 -22.37 11.88 14.79
C ARG A 5 -22.59 10.56 14.04
N ALA A 6 -22.96 10.62 12.76
CA ALA A 6 -23.17 9.42 11.94
C ALA A 6 -21.99 8.43 11.96
N ILE A 7 -20.76 8.93 12.11
CA ILE A 7 -19.55 8.11 12.27
C ILE A 7 -19.54 7.23 13.53
N ASP A 8 -20.14 7.71 14.62
CA ASP A 8 -20.18 7.03 15.92
C ASP A 8 -21.22 5.91 15.90
N ALA A 9 -22.38 6.15 15.29
CA ALA A 9 -23.40 5.14 15.06
C ALA A 9 -22.92 4.00 14.13
N LEU A 10 -22.06 4.32 13.16
CA LEU A 10 -21.48 3.35 12.22
C LEU A 10 -20.20 2.67 12.75
N GLY A 11 -19.69 3.07 13.92
CA GLY A 11 -18.48 2.53 14.53
C GLY A 11 -17.20 2.74 13.72
N LEU A 12 -17.18 3.75 12.83
CA LEU A 12 -16.03 4.07 11.98
C LEU A 12 -14.95 4.77 12.81
N ARG A 13 -13.78 4.15 12.93
CA ARG A 13 -12.66 4.58 13.77
C ARG A 13 -11.44 4.84 12.91
N PHE A 14 -11.42 6.01 12.27
CA PHE A 14 -10.30 6.48 11.47
C PHE A 14 -9.63 7.68 12.16
N PRO A 15 -8.40 7.53 12.67
CA PRO A 15 -7.68 8.64 13.28
C PRO A 15 -7.37 9.75 12.26
N THR A 16 -7.50 11.00 12.69
CA THR A 16 -7.27 12.18 11.87
C THR A 16 -5.78 12.59 11.87
N PRO A 17 -5.34 13.44 10.93
CA PRO A 17 -3.96 13.95 10.93
C PRO A 17 -3.56 14.63 12.25
N GLU A 18 -4.48 15.32 12.91
CA GLU A 18 -4.24 16.01 14.19
C GLU A 18 -3.94 15.00 15.30
N THR A 19 -4.71 13.90 15.39
CA THR A 19 -4.45 12.84 16.36
C THR A 19 -3.12 12.11 16.11
N VAL A 20 -2.73 11.98 14.83
CA VAL A 20 -1.43 11.41 14.44
C VAL A 20 -0.28 12.32 14.88
N ALA A 21 -0.41 13.63 14.68
CA ALA A 21 0.57 14.60 15.12
C ALA A 21 0.69 14.63 16.65
N ALA A 22 -0.43 14.71 17.37
CA ALA A 22 -0.46 14.71 18.83
C ALA A 22 0.14 13.45 19.47
N ALA A 23 -0.05 12.27 18.85
CA ALA A 23 0.59 11.06 19.34
C ALA A 23 2.11 11.03 19.08
N ALA A 24 2.58 11.70 18.02
CA ALA A 24 3.99 11.80 17.71
C ALA A 24 4.73 12.75 18.67
N THR A 25 4.10 13.81 19.16
CA THR A 25 4.73 14.74 20.13
C THR A 25 5.00 14.11 21.49
N LEU A 26 4.47 12.92 21.77
CA LEU A 26 4.75 12.17 23.01
C LEU A 26 6.13 11.52 23.03
N PHE A 27 6.82 11.44 21.89
CA PHE A 27 8.17 10.92 21.83
C PHE A 27 9.18 12.05 22.05
N GLU A 28 10.13 11.85 22.94
CA GLU A 28 11.26 12.77 23.12
C GLU A 28 12.10 12.82 21.81
N PRO A 29 12.25 14.01 21.19
CA PRO A 29 13.08 14.17 20.02
C PRO A 29 14.56 13.92 20.35
N ALA A 30 15.29 13.30 19.43
CA ALA A 30 16.75 13.25 19.51
C ALA A 30 17.33 14.67 19.50
N ALA A 31 18.43 14.88 20.23
CA ALA A 31 19.16 16.14 20.20
C ALA A 31 19.53 16.51 18.75
N PRO A 32 19.34 17.78 18.34
CA PRO A 32 19.86 18.27 17.08
C PRO A 32 21.36 18.03 16.99
N TRP A 33 21.88 17.88 15.78
CA TRP A 33 23.32 17.77 15.60
C TRP A 33 23.99 19.08 15.97
N ALA A 34 25.19 18.97 16.53
CA ALA A 34 26.05 20.14 16.72
C ALA A 34 26.32 20.78 15.35
N SER A 35 25.96 22.05 15.18
CA SER A 35 26.23 22.85 13.98
C SER A 35 27.40 23.81 14.24
N GLY A 36 28.41 23.82 13.36
CA GLY A 36 29.48 24.82 13.41
C GLY A 36 30.64 24.54 12.45
N PRO A 37 31.49 25.55 12.14
CA PRO A 37 32.61 25.43 11.20
C PRO A 37 33.63 24.36 11.59
N ALA A 38 33.82 24.13 12.90
CA ALA A 38 34.76 23.17 13.47
C ALA A 38 34.26 21.71 13.46
N ARG A 39 33.01 21.45 13.03
CA ARG A 39 32.41 20.10 13.00
C ARG A 39 31.61 19.86 11.71
N ARG A 40 32.14 20.27 10.56
CA ARG A 40 31.61 19.85 9.26
C ARG A 40 31.66 18.32 9.16
N GLY A 41 30.49 17.68 9.12
CA GLY A 41 30.32 16.44 8.35
C GLY A 41 30.51 15.10 9.05
N VAL A 42 30.45 14.99 10.38
CA VAL A 42 30.35 13.66 11.00
C VAL A 42 28.88 13.38 11.29
N GLU A 43 28.14 12.89 10.29
CA GLU A 43 26.97 12.06 10.59
C GLU A 43 27.47 10.96 11.53
N PRO A 44 26.85 10.69 12.70
CA PRO A 44 27.20 9.50 13.45
C PRO A 44 27.12 8.31 12.47
N GLU A 45 28.17 7.48 12.38
CA GLU A 45 28.12 6.24 11.57
C GLU A 45 26.89 5.38 11.91
N SER A 46 26.35 5.59 13.11
CA SER A 46 25.13 4.98 13.63
C SER A 46 23.83 5.47 12.99
N GLY A 47 23.79 6.53 12.17
CA GLY A 47 22.65 7.01 11.37
C GLY A 47 21.43 7.55 12.14
N ARG A 48 20.40 8.06 11.43
CA ARG A 48 19.19 8.62 12.06
C ARG A 48 18.11 7.57 12.33
N PHE A 49 17.68 7.45 13.59
CA PHE A 49 16.59 6.58 14.03
C PHE A 49 15.26 7.31 14.04
N ARG A 50 14.23 6.70 13.45
CA ARG A 50 12.92 7.33 13.27
C ARG A 50 11.78 6.42 13.69
N ILE A 51 10.81 7.01 14.38
CA ILE A 51 9.48 6.47 14.59
C ILE A 51 8.52 7.26 13.71
N THR A 52 7.82 6.58 12.80
CA THR A 52 6.75 7.15 11.99
C THR A 52 5.41 6.69 12.53
N VAL A 53 4.53 7.62 12.88
CA VAL A 53 3.16 7.37 13.31
C VAL A 53 2.22 7.72 12.14
N GLY A 54 1.25 6.86 11.86
CA GLY A 54 0.15 7.11 10.94
C GLY A 54 -1.16 6.48 11.45
N PRO A 55 -2.30 6.69 10.78
CA PRO A 55 -3.61 6.32 11.31
C PRO A 55 -3.76 4.83 11.67
N GLY A 56 -3.16 3.94 10.88
CA GLY A 56 -3.18 2.49 11.08
C GLY A 56 -1.82 1.84 11.26
N VAL A 57 -0.76 2.63 11.43
CA VAL A 57 0.61 2.11 11.40
C VAL A 57 1.54 2.86 12.34
N VAL A 58 2.44 2.11 12.98
CA VAL A 58 3.65 2.66 13.60
C VAL A 58 4.86 1.96 13.00
N ARG A 59 5.77 2.73 12.42
CA ARG A 59 6.93 2.24 11.70
C ARG A 59 8.21 2.68 12.38
N LEU A 60 9.10 1.73 12.59
CA LEU A 60 10.47 1.95 12.99
C LEU A 60 11.31 1.96 11.71
N SER A 61 12.14 2.97 11.55
CA SER A 61 13.08 3.06 10.43
C SER A 61 14.39 3.65 10.91
N TRP A 62 15.44 3.30 10.19
CA TRP A 62 16.77 3.80 10.44
C TRP A 62 17.42 4.13 9.09
N THR A 63 18.07 5.29 9.00
CA THR A 63 18.84 5.68 7.81
C THR A 63 20.26 5.23 8.01
N ASN A 64 20.72 4.29 7.18
CA ASN A 64 22.13 3.95 7.13
C ASN A 64 22.83 4.94 6.18
N PRO A 65 23.75 5.79 6.65
CA PRO A 65 24.45 6.75 5.79
C PRO A 65 25.14 6.06 4.60
N VAL A 66 25.86 4.97 4.87
CA VAL A 66 26.62 4.18 3.87
C VAL A 66 25.71 3.54 2.80
N ARG A 67 24.47 3.16 3.15
CA ARG A 67 23.55 2.62 2.12
C ARG A 67 22.92 3.71 1.26
N THR A 68 22.81 4.94 1.77
CA THR A 68 22.27 6.07 1.01
C THR A 68 23.26 6.45 -0.08
N GLU A 69 24.53 6.57 0.28
CA GLU A 69 25.66 6.74 -0.64
C GLU A 69 25.71 5.62 -1.69
N LYS A 70 25.72 4.34 -1.27
CA LYS A 70 25.68 3.20 -2.21
C LYS A 70 24.42 3.12 -3.08
N THR A 71 23.30 3.70 -2.66
CA THR A 71 22.07 3.77 -3.48
C THR A 71 22.15 4.91 -4.47
N ALA A 72 22.73 6.05 -4.07
CA ALA A 72 23.04 7.16 -4.96
C ALA A 72 24.05 6.73 -6.03
N GLU A 73 25.12 6.02 -5.66
CA GLU A 73 26.09 5.42 -6.60
C GLU A 73 25.41 4.48 -7.60
N ARG A 74 24.51 3.59 -7.14
CA ARG A 74 23.74 2.73 -8.06
C ARG A 74 22.77 3.51 -8.93
N ALA A 75 22.17 4.59 -8.42
CA ALA A 75 21.29 5.44 -9.21
C ALA A 75 22.06 6.21 -10.30
N VAL A 76 23.28 6.66 -9.99
CA VAL A 76 24.22 7.21 -10.98
C VAL A 76 24.61 6.14 -12.00
N GLY A 77 24.91 4.91 -11.55
CA GLY A 77 25.17 3.79 -12.45
C GLY A 77 23.99 3.45 -13.37
N HIS A 78 22.77 3.43 -12.83
CA HIS A 78 21.55 3.23 -13.64
C HIS A 78 21.32 4.38 -14.63
N HIS A 79 21.54 5.62 -14.20
CA HIS A 79 21.43 6.77 -15.09
C HIS A 79 22.48 6.73 -16.20
N GLN A 80 23.71 6.32 -15.88
CA GLN A 80 24.76 6.12 -16.87
C GLN A 80 24.36 5.03 -17.87
N CYS A 81 23.83 3.88 -17.41
CA CYS A 81 23.32 2.86 -18.32
C CYS A 81 22.15 3.36 -19.19
N ASP A 82 21.23 4.16 -18.64
CA ASP A 82 20.13 4.76 -19.42
C ASP A 82 20.65 5.75 -20.48
N VAL A 83 21.73 6.49 -20.17
CA VAL A 83 22.42 7.40 -21.10
C VAL A 83 23.17 6.60 -22.16
N ASP A 84 23.90 5.56 -21.78
CA ASP A 84 24.64 4.69 -22.69
C ASP A 84 23.68 3.95 -23.66
N ASP A 85 22.53 3.46 -23.16
CA ASP A 85 21.47 2.85 -23.97
C ASP A 85 20.80 3.86 -24.92
N ALA A 86 20.76 5.15 -24.57
CA ALA A 86 20.28 6.21 -25.44
C ALA A 86 21.33 6.61 -26.49
N GLU A 87 22.61 6.68 -26.11
CA GLU A 87 23.74 6.94 -27.00
C GLU A 87 23.87 5.83 -28.06
N LEU A 88 23.72 4.57 -27.66
CA LEU A 88 23.77 3.42 -28.57
C LEU A 88 22.64 3.51 -29.62
N ARG A 89 21.43 3.91 -29.21
CA ARG A 89 20.29 4.12 -30.11
C ARG A 89 20.53 5.25 -31.11
N VAL A 90 21.09 6.38 -30.66
CA VAL A 90 21.45 7.50 -31.56
C VAL A 90 22.54 7.07 -32.54
N LYS A 91 23.53 6.29 -32.11
CA LYS A 91 24.57 5.74 -33.00
C LYS A 91 23.99 4.76 -34.02
N ASP A 92 23.08 3.87 -33.62
CA ASP A 92 22.40 2.96 -34.54
C ASP A 92 21.54 3.72 -35.57
N GLU A 93 20.86 4.80 -35.16
CA GLU A 93 20.12 5.69 -36.06
C GLU A 93 21.02 6.46 -37.04
N LEU A 94 22.23 6.85 -36.61
CA LEU A 94 23.22 7.51 -37.47
C LEU A 94 23.90 6.54 -38.44
N VAL A 95 24.12 5.28 -38.03
CA VAL A 95 24.68 4.22 -38.89
C VAL A 95 23.64 3.73 -39.92
N ALA A 96 22.35 3.78 -39.59
CA ALA A 96 21.26 3.50 -40.52
C ALA A 96 20.97 4.65 -41.50
N GLY A 97 21.70 5.77 -41.40
CA GLY A 97 21.43 7.02 -42.11
C GLY A 97 22.43 7.41 -43.20
N ASP A 98 23.14 6.46 -43.82
CA ASP A 98 24.07 6.74 -44.93
C ASP A 98 23.51 6.24 -46.27
N ASP A 99 22.37 6.81 -46.68
CA ASP A 99 21.98 6.86 -48.09
C ASP A 99 21.36 8.23 -48.42
N HIS A 100 22.04 8.97 -49.30
CA HIS A 100 21.87 10.41 -49.50
C HIS A 100 20.62 10.80 -50.33
N ARG A 101 19.79 11.72 -49.82
CA ARG A 101 19.46 13.05 -50.42
C ARG A 101 18.18 13.65 -49.82
N ALA A 102 18.31 14.79 -49.15
CA ALA A 102 17.59 16.05 -49.41
C ALA A 102 17.58 16.95 -48.16
N VAL A 103 18.20 18.11 -48.28
CA VAL A 103 18.09 19.24 -47.33
C VAL A 103 16.70 19.87 -47.49
N GLY A 104 15.97 20.05 -46.39
CA GLY A 104 14.68 20.76 -46.39
C GLY A 104 14.02 20.90 -45.01
N SER A 105 14.37 21.98 -44.29
CA SER A 105 13.57 22.69 -43.26
C SER A 105 12.78 21.87 -42.21
N SER A 106 13.37 21.70 -41.03
CA SER A 106 12.71 21.15 -39.83
C SER A 106 11.88 22.21 -39.10
N ILE A 107 10.62 22.38 -39.51
CA ILE A 107 9.55 22.90 -38.64
C ILE A 107 8.32 22.01 -38.83
N ARG A 108 8.26 20.89 -38.07
CA ARG A 108 6.97 20.33 -37.63
C ARG A 108 7.18 19.32 -36.51
N ARG A 109 6.69 19.66 -35.31
CA ARG A 109 6.41 18.69 -34.25
C ARG A 109 5.31 17.75 -34.73
N SER A 110 5.66 16.47 -34.89
CA SER A 110 4.71 15.35 -34.89
C SER A 110 5.25 14.31 -33.89
N PRO A 111 4.48 13.91 -32.86
CA PRO A 111 4.90 12.88 -31.93
C PRO A 111 4.51 11.50 -32.50
N THR A 112 5.46 10.84 -33.16
CA THR A 112 5.34 9.44 -33.56
C THR A 112 6.63 8.72 -33.22
N ALA A 113 6.48 7.44 -32.89
CA ALA A 113 7.47 6.47 -32.43
C ALA A 113 7.69 6.45 -30.91
N SER A 114 7.30 5.30 -30.39
CA SER A 114 7.40 4.81 -29.03
C SER A 114 8.84 4.79 -28.51
N ASP A 115 9.12 5.60 -27.51
CA ASP A 115 10.27 5.38 -26.61
C ASP A 115 10.02 4.12 -25.76
N PRO A 116 10.86 3.07 -25.84
CA PRO A 116 10.86 2.02 -24.83
C PRO A 116 11.56 2.58 -23.59
N SER A 117 10.77 3.19 -22.71
CA SER A 117 11.20 3.60 -21.38
C SER A 117 11.32 2.36 -20.48
N GLY A 118 12.56 1.94 -20.19
CA GLY A 118 12.94 1.10 -19.06
C GLY A 118 12.53 -0.37 -19.14
N THR A 119 13.51 -1.26 -19.01
CA THR A 119 13.38 -2.72 -18.91
C THR A 119 12.68 -3.15 -17.60
N GLY A 120 11.42 -2.74 -17.43
CA GLY A 120 10.53 -3.22 -16.38
C GLY A 120 9.97 -4.57 -16.78
N GLY A 121 10.41 -5.64 -16.11
CA GLY A 121 9.90 -6.99 -16.37
C GLY A 121 8.37 -7.05 -16.37
N VAL A 122 7.81 -7.86 -17.28
CA VAL A 122 6.37 -8.07 -17.42
C VAL A 122 5.75 -8.46 -16.08
N ILE A 123 4.69 -7.75 -15.68
CA ILE A 123 3.97 -8.03 -14.44
C ILE A 123 2.95 -9.15 -14.69
N THR A 124 3.38 -10.38 -14.45
CA THR A 124 2.55 -11.59 -14.62
C THR A 124 1.65 -11.89 -13.42
N GLU A 125 2.03 -11.44 -12.23
CA GLU A 125 1.24 -11.64 -11.00
C GLU A 125 1.46 -10.53 -9.98
N TRP A 126 0.55 -10.43 -9.02
CA TRP A 126 0.68 -9.48 -7.94
C TRP A 126 1.66 -9.96 -6.85
N SER A 127 2.89 -9.46 -6.88
CA SER A 127 3.93 -9.91 -5.93
C SER A 127 3.60 -9.70 -4.44
N ARG A 128 4.14 -10.57 -3.57
CA ARG A 128 4.06 -10.42 -2.09
C ARG A 128 4.58 -9.07 -1.60
N LYS A 129 5.63 -8.52 -2.24
CA LYS A 129 6.18 -7.20 -1.94
C LYS A 129 5.16 -6.10 -2.21
N SER A 130 4.48 -6.15 -3.36
CA SER A 130 3.44 -5.19 -3.72
C SER A 130 2.23 -5.29 -2.78
N ARG A 131 1.80 -6.50 -2.41
CA ARG A 131 0.75 -6.72 -1.40
C ARG A 131 1.09 -6.06 -0.05
N SER A 132 2.29 -6.30 0.48
CA SER A 132 2.77 -5.67 1.72
C SER A 132 2.81 -4.13 1.61
N SER A 133 3.24 -3.61 0.45
CA SER A 133 3.26 -2.17 0.18
C SER A 133 1.86 -1.56 0.16
N MET A 134 0.87 -2.26 -0.41
CA MET A 134 -0.54 -1.86 -0.38
C MET A 134 -1.06 -1.81 1.05
N CYS A 135 -0.89 -2.88 1.84
CA CYS A 135 -1.36 -2.92 3.23
C CYS A 135 -0.85 -1.73 4.02
N ARG A 136 0.47 -1.48 3.91
CA ARG A 136 1.12 -0.36 4.59
C ARG A 136 0.55 0.97 4.09
N THR A 137 0.50 1.17 2.77
CA THR A 137 0.03 2.43 2.19
C THR A 137 -1.39 2.75 2.62
N PHE A 138 -2.31 1.78 2.58
CA PHE A 138 -3.69 1.98 3.01
C PHE A 138 -3.82 2.27 4.50
N ALA A 139 -2.95 1.73 5.34
CA ALA A 139 -2.89 2.06 6.77
C ALA A 139 -2.27 3.43 7.07
N GLU A 140 -1.58 4.05 6.10
CA GLU A 140 -0.96 5.38 6.21
C GLU A 140 -1.90 6.52 5.76
N LEU A 141 -3.07 6.22 5.18
CA LEU A 141 -3.95 7.22 4.58
C LEU A 141 -4.82 7.96 5.60
N ASP A 142 -5.02 9.25 5.35
CA ASP A 142 -6.09 10.05 5.96
C ASP A 142 -7.42 9.74 5.28
N TYR A 143 -8.33 9.11 6.03
CA TYR A 143 -9.68 8.80 5.59
C TYR A 143 -10.71 9.84 6.03
N SER A 144 -10.29 10.88 6.77
CA SER A 144 -11.18 11.96 7.23
C SER A 144 -12.03 12.55 6.10
N PRO A 145 -11.51 12.79 4.87
CA PRO A 145 -12.32 13.32 3.77
C PRO A 145 -13.46 12.40 3.31
N LEU A 146 -13.37 11.09 3.59
CA LEU A 146 -14.43 10.13 3.29
C LEU A 146 -15.42 10.01 4.44
N VAL A 147 -14.93 9.89 5.68
CA VAL A 147 -15.79 9.62 6.83
C VAL A 147 -16.48 10.86 7.40
N LYS A 148 -15.86 12.05 7.33
CA LYS A 148 -16.48 13.31 7.80
C LYS A 148 -17.67 13.76 6.95
N SER A 149 -17.83 13.20 5.75
CA SER A 149 -18.98 13.48 4.88
C SER A 149 -20.32 12.97 5.43
N GLY A 150 -20.31 12.17 6.52
CA GLY A 150 -21.49 11.50 7.06
C GLY A 150 -22.01 10.35 6.19
N ARG A 151 -21.40 10.13 5.02
CA ARG A 151 -21.77 9.07 4.08
C ARG A 151 -21.28 7.72 4.55
N VAL A 152 -22.05 6.69 4.24
CA VAL A 152 -21.71 5.30 4.58
C VAL A 152 -20.70 4.77 3.57
N PRO A 153 -19.50 4.30 4.01
CA PRO A 153 -18.56 3.66 3.09
C PRO A 153 -19.12 2.36 2.52
N ALA A 154 -18.85 2.12 1.23
CA ALA A 154 -19.28 0.93 0.51
C ALA A 154 -18.10 0.34 -0.29
N MET A 155 -18.18 -0.97 -0.52
CA MET A 155 -17.38 -1.62 -1.55
C MET A 155 -18.11 -1.50 -2.88
N VAL A 156 -17.57 -0.71 -3.80
CA VAL A 156 -18.08 -0.54 -5.14
C VAL A 156 -17.24 -1.38 -6.10
N THR A 157 -17.88 -2.21 -6.88
CA THR A 157 -17.23 -3.13 -7.80
C THR A 157 -17.55 -2.71 -9.23
N LEU A 158 -16.52 -2.66 -10.08
CA LEU A 158 -16.63 -2.40 -11.51
C LEU A 158 -16.03 -3.58 -12.28
N THR A 159 -16.79 -4.15 -13.21
CA THR A 159 -16.37 -5.27 -14.04
C THR A 159 -16.67 -5.01 -15.51
N TYR A 160 -16.24 -5.88 -16.40
CA TYR A 160 -16.38 -5.72 -17.85
C TYR A 160 -17.48 -6.64 -18.42
N PRO A 161 -17.94 -6.42 -19.67
CA PRO A 161 -18.82 -7.34 -20.40
C PRO A 161 -18.26 -8.77 -20.53
N GLY A 162 -19.02 -9.65 -21.20
CA GLY A 162 -18.55 -11.01 -21.51
C GLY A 162 -17.29 -10.96 -22.37
N ASP A 163 -17.34 -10.21 -23.47
CA ASP A 163 -16.27 -10.07 -24.47
C ASP A 163 -15.34 -8.91 -24.09
N TRP A 164 -14.87 -8.94 -22.84
CA TRP A 164 -14.11 -7.85 -22.25
C TRP A 164 -12.80 -7.54 -22.98
N GLU A 165 -12.23 -8.52 -23.69
CA GLU A 165 -10.97 -8.41 -24.42
C GLU A 165 -11.01 -7.32 -25.49
N VAL A 166 -12.18 -7.10 -26.10
CA VAL A 166 -12.41 -6.08 -27.15
C VAL A 166 -12.25 -4.66 -26.59
N VAL A 167 -12.68 -4.47 -25.34
CA VAL A 167 -12.74 -3.14 -24.69
C VAL A 167 -11.60 -2.92 -23.69
N ALA A 168 -10.98 -3.99 -23.19
CA ALA A 168 -9.88 -3.93 -22.24
C ALA A 168 -8.70 -4.85 -22.66
N PRO A 169 -8.12 -4.64 -23.85
CA PRO A 169 -7.04 -5.47 -24.38
C PRO A 169 -5.75 -5.38 -23.57
N ASP A 170 -5.59 -4.36 -22.73
CA ASP A 170 -4.44 -4.14 -21.87
C ASP A 170 -4.81 -3.39 -20.57
N GLY A 171 -3.86 -3.34 -19.64
CA GLY A 171 -4.01 -2.61 -18.39
C GLY A 171 -4.19 -1.10 -18.57
N ALA A 172 -3.63 -0.52 -19.63
CA ALA A 172 -3.71 0.92 -19.91
C ALA A 172 -5.15 1.35 -20.23
N SER A 173 -5.86 0.56 -21.03
CA SER A 173 -7.28 0.71 -21.36
C SER A 173 -8.13 0.73 -20.08
N VAL A 174 -7.88 -0.21 -19.17
CA VAL A 174 -8.57 -0.24 -17.87
C VAL A 174 -8.29 1.00 -17.02
N LYS A 175 -7.04 1.48 -16.98
CA LYS A 175 -6.72 2.73 -16.25
C LYS A 175 -7.38 3.94 -16.90
N ARG A 176 -7.44 3.99 -18.23
CA ARG A 176 -8.15 5.04 -18.99
C ARG A 176 -9.62 5.07 -18.62
N HIS A 177 -10.30 3.92 -18.57
CA HIS A 177 -11.69 3.84 -18.10
C HIS A 177 -11.86 4.40 -16.69
N MET A 178 -10.98 4.04 -15.75
CA MET A 178 -11.01 4.61 -14.39
C MET A 178 -10.79 6.13 -14.36
N VAL A 179 -9.97 6.69 -15.26
CA VAL A 179 -9.82 8.15 -15.42
C VAL A 179 -11.13 8.77 -15.93
N LEU A 180 -11.71 8.20 -16.98
CA LEU A 180 -12.95 8.72 -17.58
C LEU A 180 -14.13 8.67 -16.60
N TRP A 181 -14.28 7.56 -15.89
CA TRP A 181 -15.30 7.41 -14.85
C TRP A 181 -15.14 8.48 -13.75
N ARG A 182 -13.91 8.74 -13.28
CA ARG A 182 -13.64 9.82 -12.30
C ARG A 182 -14.02 11.20 -12.81
N LYS A 183 -13.67 11.51 -14.06
CA LYS A 183 -14.03 12.79 -14.68
C LYS A 183 -15.55 12.94 -14.77
N ARG A 184 -16.28 11.87 -15.08
CA ARG A 184 -17.75 11.85 -15.06
C ARG A 184 -18.30 12.02 -13.65
N PHE A 185 -17.73 11.34 -12.64
CA PHE A 185 -18.13 11.52 -11.24
C PHE A 185 -18.03 12.97 -10.80
N GLN A 186 -16.90 13.63 -11.10
CA GLN A 186 -16.72 15.04 -10.72
C GLN A 186 -17.73 15.97 -11.38
N ARG A 187 -18.08 15.74 -12.65
CA ARG A 187 -19.11 16.51 -13.35
C ARG A 187 -20.51 16.22 -12.83
N GLU A 188 -20.77 14.99 -12.37
CA GLU A 188 -22.07 14.55 -11.87
C GLU A 188 -22.37 15.13 -10.49
N TYR A 189 -21.41 15.07 -9.57
CA TYR A 189 -21.62 15.39 -8.15
C TYR A 189 -20.95 16.69 -7.71
N GLY A 190 -20.22 17.37 -8.59
CA GLY A 190 -19.55 18.65 -8.28
C GLY A 190 -18.35 18.51 -7.32
N GLU A 191 -17.93 17.29 -7.01
CA GLU A 191 -16.84 16.99 -6.08
C GLU A 191 -15.91 15.90 -6.61
N PRO A 192 -14.62 15.88 -6.22
CA PRO A 192 -13.71 14.84 -6.66
C PRO A 192 -14.07 13.49 -6.00
N ALA A 193 -14.06 12.42 -6.80
CA ALA A 193 -14.11 11.08 -6.27
C ALA A 193 -12.92 10.81 -5.34
N ARG A 194 -13.16 10.14 -4.21
CA ARG A 194 -12.11 9.71 -3.27
C ARG A 194 -12.26 8.23 -3.00
N TYR A 195 -11.21 7.46 -3.21
CA TYR A 195 -11.26 6.02 -3.01
C TYR A 195 -9.87 5.38 -2.98
N ILE A 196 -9.81 4.21 -2.36
CA ILE A 196 -8.74 3.24 -2.60
C ILE A 196 -9.28 2.17 -3.55
N TRP A 197 -8.40 1.58 -4.34
CA TRP A 197 -8.81 0.56 -5.29
C TRP A 197 -7.83 -0.60 -5.39
N LYS A 198 -8.37 -1.73 -5.81
CA LYS A 198 -7.65 -2.95 -6.13
C LYS A 198 -8.23 -3.57 -7.39
N LEU A 199 -7.34 -4.09 -8.23
CA LEU A 199 -7.63 -4.87 -9.41
C LEU A 199 -7.47 -6.36 -9.08
N GLU A 200 -8.46 -7.12 -9.52
CA GLU A 200 -8.53 -8.57 -9.55
C GLU A 200 -8.94 -9.01 -10.95
N PHE A 201 -8.89 -10.30 -11.22
CA PHE A 201 -9.42 -10.89 -12.44
C PHE A 201 -10.49 -11.93 -12.10
N GLN A 202 -11.62 -11.90 -12.81
CA GLN A 202 -12.64 -12.95 -12.70
C GLN A 202 -12.11 -14.27 -13.27
N ARG A 203 -12.80 -15.40 -13.05
CA ARG A 203 -12.36 -16.70 -13.60
C ARG A 203 -12.20 -16.68 -15.11
N ARG A 204 -13.00 -15.87 -15.81
CA ARG A 204 -12.92 -15.64 -17.25
C ARG A 204 -11.79 -14.70 -17.70
N GLY A 205 -10.94 -14.23 -16.78
CA GLY A 205 -9.87 -13.27 -17.07
C GLY A 205 -10.30 -11.80 -17.07
N ALA A 206 -11.60 -11.51 -17.06
CA ALA A 206 -12.11 -10.14 -17.06
C ALA A 206 -11.58 -9.31 -15.87
N PRO A 207 -11.07 -8.09 -16.11
CA PRO A 207 -10.65 -7.19 -15.06
C PRO A 207 -11.79 -6.87 -14.09
N HIS A 208 -11.50 -6.83 -12.80
CA HIS A 208 -12.46 -6.64 -11.75
C HIS A 208 -11.91 -5.65 -10.73
N ILE A 209 -12.53 -4.49 -10.60
CA ILE A 209 -12.00 -3.39 -9.81
C ILE A 209 -12.86 -3.22 -8.57
N HIS A 210 -12.26 -3.41 -7.41
CA HIS A 210 -12.85 -3.10 -6.12
C HIS A 210 -12.42 -1.71 -5.68
N LEU A 211 -13.38 -0.82 -5.48
CA LEU A 211 -13.23 0.51 -4.93
C LEU A 211 -13.80 0.52 -3.52
N TRP A 212 -13.07 1.03 -2.54
CA TRP A 212 -13.67 1.41 -1.27
C TRP A 212 -13.78 2.93 -1.23
N MET A 213 -15.02 3.41 -1.15
CA MET A 213 -15.39 4.81 -1.24
C MET A 213 -16.62 5.09 -0.39
N ALA A 214 -17.00 6.36 -0.24
CA ALA A 214 -18.25 6.77 0.39
C ALA A 214 -19.19 7.32 -0.71
N PRO A 215 -20.11 6.50 -1.24
CA PRO A 215 -21.03 6.92 -2.29
C PRO A 215 -21.84 8.16 -1.91
N PRO A 216 -22.13 9.07 -2.86
CA PRO A 216 -23.10 10.15 -2.66
C PRO A 216 -24.47 9.58 -2.25
N ILE A 217 -25.12 10.24 -1.29
CA ILE A 217 -26.48 9.90 -0.83
C ILE A 217 -27.51 10.61 -1.71
N SER A 218 -27.27 11.89 -1.99
CA SER A 218 -28.15 12.71 -2.84
C SER A 218 -27.97 12.37 -4.32
N PRO A 219 -29.04 12.44 -5.13
CA PRO A 219 -28.93 12.35 -6.58
C PRO A 219 -27.94 13.37 -7.15
N GLY A 220 -27.26 12.99 -8.23
CA GLY A 220 -26.36 13.88 -8.95
C GLY A 220 -27.12 14.86 -9.85
N ARG A 221 -26.37 15.63 -10.65
CA ARG A 221 -26.94 16.59 -11.63
C ARG A 221 -27.92 15.96 -12.63
N SER A 222 -27.80 14.67 -12.90
CA SER A 222 -28.72 13.93 -13.76
C SER A 222 -30.06 13.59 -13.08
N GLY A 223 -30.23 13.88 -11.80
CA GLY A 223 -31.38 13.47 -11.00
C GLY A 223 -31.39 11.97 -10.64
N ARG A 224 -30.36 11.20 -11.06
CA ARG A 224 -30.26 9.77 -10.80
C ARG A 224 -29.62 9.48 -9.46
N GLY A 225 -30.11 8.43 -8.80
CA GLY A 225 -29.42 7.86 -7.63
C GLY A 225 -28.08 7.24 -8.03
N PHE A 226 -27.14 7.15 -7.07
CA PHE A 226 -25.77 6.72 -7.36
C PHE A 226 -25.68 5.35 -8.05
N ALA A 227 -26.49 4.36 -7.65
CA ALA A 227 -26.45 3.03 -8.25
C ALA A 227 -26.82 3.03 -9.74
N GLN A 228 -27.90 3.74 -10.10
CA GLN A 228 -28.34 3.87 -11.48
C GLN A 228 -27.31 4.64 -12.31
N TRP A 229 -26.85 5.79 -11.80
CA TRP A 229 -25.82 6.58 -12.46
C TRP A 229 -24.53 5.78 -12.66
N LEU A 230 -24.11 5.00 -11.66
CA LEU A 230 -22.89 4.20 -11.70
C LEU A 230 -22.95 3.14 -12.81
N SER A 231 -24.04 2.39 -12.87
CA SER A 231 -24.29 1.37 -13.89
C SER A 231 -24.22 1.97 -15.30
N GLU A 232 -24.91 3.09 -15.52
CA GLU A 232 -24.96 3.76 -16.82
C GLU A 232 -23.62 4.41 -17.20
N ALA A 233 -23.02 5.14 -16.27
CA ALA A 233 -21.75 5.81 -16.50
C ALA A 233 -20.63 4.81 -16.77
N TRP A 234 -20.63 3.66 -16.08
CA TRP A 234 -19.63 2.63 -16.32
C TRP A 234 -19.82 1.94 -17.68
N ALA A 235 -21.06 1.57 -18.04
CA ALA A 235 -21.36 1.01 -19.36
C ALA A 235 -21.00 1.96 -20.51
N GLN A 236 -21.22 3.27 -20.35
CA GLN A 236 -20.84 4.29 -21.33
C GLN A 236 -19.33 4.62 -21.34
N VAL A 237 -18.61 4.32 -20.26
CA VAL A 237 -17.15 4.51 -20.21
C VAL A 237 -16.43 3.36 -20.90
N VAL A 238 -16.93 2.13 -20.69
CA VAL A 238 -16.40 0.92 -21.34
C VAL A 238 -16.83 0.85 -22.79
N ASP A 239 -18.06 1.28 -23.09
CA ASP A 239 -18.61 1.51 -24.44
C ASP A 239 -18.35 0.36 -25.43
N HIS A 240 -18.85 -0.82 -25.09
CA HIS A 240 -18.71 -1.99 -25.95
C HIS A 240 -19.40 -1.75 -27.32
N PRO A 241 -18.75 -2.09 -28.46
CA PRO A 241 -19.29 -1.82 -29.79
C PRO A 241 -20.56 -2.64 -30.09
N ASP A 242 -20.64 -3.87 -29.57
CA ASP A 242 -21.85 -4.68 -29.59
C ASP A 242 -22.89 -4.15 -28.58
N ALA A 243 -24.08 -3.82 -29.08
CA ALA A 243 -25.18 -3.24 -28.30
C ALA A 243 -25.77 -4.21 -27.26
N GLU A 244 -25.79 -5.51 -27.55
CA GLU A 244 -26.28 -6.53 -26.63
C GLU A 244 -25.30 -6.71 -25.45
N GLN A 245 -23.99 -6.80 -25.75
CA GLN A 245 -22.95 -6.84 -24.72
C GLN A 245 -22.99 -5.58 -23.84
N LYS A 246 -23.21 -4.40 -24.45
CA LYS A 246 -23.38 -3.13 -23.73
C LYS A 246 -24.62 -3.14 -22.84
N ALA A 247 -25.75 -3.67 -23.31
CA ALA A 247 -26.97 -3.77 -22.52
C ALA A 247 -26.81 -4.72 -21.31
N ARG A 248 -26.23 -5.90 -21.52
CA ARG A 248 -25.91 -6.86 -20.45
C ARG A 248 -24.92 -6.25 -19.44
N HIS A 249 -23.91 -5.54 -19.92
CA HIS A 249 -22.92 -4.86 -19.07
C HIS A 249 -23.55 -3.75 -18.22
N ARG A 250 -24.51 -2.98 -18.74
CA ARG A 250 -25.25 -2.01 -17.93
C ARG A 250 -25.92 -2.68 -16.73
N LEU A 251 -26.52 -3.85 -16.91
CA LEU A 251 -27.24 -4.56 -15.84
C LEU A 251 -26.31 -5.22 -14.80
N ALA A 252 -25.17 -5.78 -15.24
CA ALA A 252 -24.33 -6.63 -14.39
C ALA A 252 -22.88 -6.12 -14.19
N GLY A 253 -22.55 -4.96 -14.76
CA GLY A 253 -21.19 -4.42 -14.78
C GLY A 253 -20.74 -3.77 -13.47
N THR A 254 -21.66 -3.54 -12.54
CA THR A 254 -21.40 -2.80 -11.30
C THR A 254 -22.10 -3.43 -10.10
N ALA A 255 -21.50 -3.37 -8.92
CA ALA A 255 -22.14 -3.75 -7.67
C ALA A 255 -21.76 -2.80 -6.52
N ILE A 256 -22.66 -2.62 -5.55
CA ILE A 256 -22.44 -1.78 -4.36
C ILE A 256 -22.76 -2.62 -3.12
N ASP A 257 -21.76 -2.83 -2.27
CA ASP A 257 -21.88 -3.62 -1.04
C ASP A 257 -21.52 -2.77 0.19
N VAL A 258 -22.56 -2.26 0.84
CA VAL A 258 -22.47 -1.45 2.05
C VAL A 258 -22.02 -2.28 3.25
N ARG A 259 -22.50 -3.54 3.37
CA ARG A 259 -22.16 -4.42 4.49
C ARG A 259 -20.66 -4.70 4.54
N ASN A 260 -20.05 -4.98 3.39
CA ASN A 260 -18.61 -5.18 3.30
C ASN A 260 -17.84 -3.86 3.46
N GLY A 261 -18.40 -2.73 3.02
CA GLY A 261 -17.85 -1.40 3.31
C GLY A 261 -17.72 -1.14 4.82
N LEU A 262 -18.76 -1.47 5.59
CA LEU A 262 -18.81 -1.28 7.05
C LEU A 262 -17.90 -2.22 7.85
N LYS A 263 -17.60 -3.42 7.34
CA LYS A 263 -16.61 -4.32 7.99
C LYS A 263 -15.21 -3.72 8.04
N ALA A 264 -14.91 -2.79 7.15
CA ALA A 264 -13.64 -2.07 7.09
C ALA A 264 -13.68 -0.78 7.93
N CYS A 265 -14.06 -0.91 9.21
CA CYS A 265 -14.32 0.21 10.11
C CYS A 265 -13.07 0.90 10.69
N ASP A 266 -11.87 0.39 10.43
CA ASP A 266 -10.62 1.00 10.90
C ASP A 266 -9.49 0.78 9.86
N PRO A 267 -8.42 1.61 9.87
CA PRO A 267 -7.34 1.53 8.89
C PRO A 267 -6.73 0.14 8.71
N LYS A 268 -6.53 -0.62 9.79
CA LYS A 268 -5.93 -1.96 9.72
C LYS A 268 -6.93 -2.96 9.15
N ARG A 269 -8.18 -2.96 9.59
CA ARG A 269 -9.22 -3.84 9.04
C ARG A 269 -9.45 -3.56 7.57
N LEU A 270 -9.46 -2.29 7.16
CA LEU A 270 -9.56 -1.90 5.75
C LEU A 270 -8.37 -2.40 4.92
N ALA A 271 -7.14 -2.15 5.39
CA ALA A 271 -5.93 -2.64 4.74
C ALA A 271 -5.91 -4.19 4.65
N ILE A 272 -6.27 -4.88 5.73
CA ILE A 272 -6.36 -6.34 5.77
C ILE A 272 -7.51 -6.85 4.90
N TYR A 273 -8.65 -6.18 4.82
CA TYR A 273 -9.78 -6.60 4.01
C TYR A 273 -9.38 -6.71 2.53
N PHE A 274 -8.77 -5.65 1.99
CA PHE A 274 -8.21 -5.66 0.64
C PHE A 274 -7.14 -6.73 0.43
N THR A 275 -6.43 -7.10 1.51
CA THR A 275 -5.37 -8.12 1.52
C THR A 275 -5.89 -9.54 1.76
N LYS A 276 -7.05 -9.72 2.40
CA LYS A 276 -7.67 -11.04 2.65
C LYS A 276 -8.21 -11.60 1.34
N HIS A 277 -8.76 -10.72 0.51
CA HIS A 277 -8.98 -10.99 -0.92
C HIS A 277 -7.68 -11.13 -1.71
N SER A 278 -6.50 -11.06 -1.08
CA SER A 278 -5.16 -11.18 -1.69
C SER A 278 -4.25 -12.18 -1.02
N SER A 279 -4.75 -12.90 -0.01
CA SER A 279 -3.88 -13.70 0.84
C SER A 279 -3.47 -14.93 0.04
N PRO A 280 -2.17 -15.17 -0.18
CA PRO A 280 -1.70 -16.38 -0.82
C PRO A 280 -1.84 -17.52 0.17
N ASN A 281 -3.08 -17.99 0.33
CA ASN A 281 -3.29 -19.38 0.63
C ASN A 281 -2.81 -20.09 -0.64
N LEU A 282 -1.66 -20.77 -0.58
CA LEU A 282 -1.11 -21.50 -1.75
C LEU A 282 -2.08 -22.53 -2.35
N HIS A 283 -3.22 -22.78 -1.69
CA HIS A 283 -4.32 -23.65 -2.13
C HIS A 283 -5.68 -22.94 -1.98
N GLY A 284 -5.71 -21.60 -2.00
CA GLY A 284 -6.96 -20.84 -1.93
C GLY A 284 -7.59 -20.73 -3.29
N ASP A 285 -8.87 -21.07 -3.41
CA ASP A 285 -9.67 -21.05 -4.65
C ASP A 285 -9.75 -19.70 -5.36
N LYS A 286 -9.12 -18.66 -4.81
CA LYS A 286 -9.15 -17.26 -5.29
C LYS A 286 -7.79 -16.70 -5.68
N GLU A 287 -6.68 -17.45 -5.55
CA GLU A 287 -5.35 -16.92 -5.91
C GLU A 287 -5.26 -16.57 -7.41
N TYR A 288 -6.06 -17.24 -8.25
CA TYR A 288 -6.18 -16.93 -9.69
C TYR A 288 -6.52 -15.46 -9.96
N GLN A 289 -7.23 -14.79 -9.03
CA GLN A 289 -7.65 -13.40 -9.16
C GLN A 289 -6.47 -12.41 -9.20
N HIS A 290 -5.26 -12.86 -8.89
CA HIS A 290 -4.04 -12.04 -8.83
C HIS A 290 -3.04 -12.38 -9.94
N ILE A 291 -3.42 -13.27 -10.84
CA ILE A 291 -2.63 -13.68 -11.98
C ILE A 291 -3.14 -12.89 -13.19
N THR A 292 -2.22 -12.22 -13.89
CA THR A 292 -2.52 -11.47 -15.10
C THR A 292 -2.98 -12.42 -16.20
N PRO A 293 -4.09 -12.14 -16.93
CA PRO A 293 -4.54 -12.96 -18.05
C PRO A 293 -3.50 -12.94 -19.18
N GLU A 294 -3.47 -14.00 -19.99
CA GLU A 294 -2.44 -14.20 -21.01
C GLU A 294 -2.31 -13.00 -21.96
N LEU A 295 -3.45 -12.43 -22.37
CA LEU A 295 -3.53 -11.25 -23.23
C LEU A 295 -2.70 -10.05 -22.72
N TRP A 296 -2.54 -9.93 -21.39
CA TRP A 296 -1.85 -8.83 -20.74
C TRP A 296 -0.40 -9.17 -20.35
N ARG A 297 0.09 -10.39 -20.64
CA ARG A 297 1.48 -10.79 -20.36
C ARG A 297 2.45 -10.34 -21.44
N GLN A 298 1.97 -9.77 -22.54
CA GLN A 298 2.85 -9.16 -23.52
C GLN A 298 3.53 -7.91 -22.95
N PRO A 299 4.79 -7.63 -23.30
CA PRO A 299 5.47 -6.39 -22.93
C PRO A 299 4.60 -5.16 -23.22
N GLY A 300 4.49 -4.25 -22.25
CA GLY A 300 3.65 -3.05 -22.35
C GLY A 300 2.14 -3.24 -22.12
N ARG A 301 1.61 -4.47 -22.14
CA ARG A 301 0.16 -4.73 -21.96
C ARG A 301 -0.28 -5.02 -20.52
N GLY A 302 0.69 -5.20 -19.63
CA GLY A 302 0.45 -5.58 -18.25
C GLY A 302 -0.45 -4.61 -17.47
N PRO A 303 -0.92 -5.03 -16.28
CA PRO A 303 -1.84 -4.24 -15.46
C PRO A 303 -1.24 -2.93 -14.92
N GLY A 304 0.09 -2.76 -15.03
CA GLY A 304 0.87 -1.71 -14.37
C GLY A 304 0.81 -1.87 -12.85
N ARG A 305 -0.22 -1.32 -12.21
CA ARG A 305 -0.47 -1.50 -10.77
C ARG A 305 -1.75 -2.28 -10.53
N PHE A 306 -1.69 -3.21 -9.58
CA PHE A 306 -2.84 -3.95 -9.06
C PHE A 306 -3.65 -3.16 -8.03
N TRP A 307 -3.17 -2.03 -7.56
CA TRP A 307 -3.85 -1.24 -6.53
C TRP A 307 -3.45 0.22 -6.63
N GLY A 308 -4.23 1.09 -6.01
CA GLY A 308 -3.91 2.50 -5.92
C GLY A 308 -4.84 3.27 -5.02
N VAL A 309 -4.60 4.58 -4.98
CA VAL A 309 -5.29 5.54 -4.14
C VAL A 309 -5.62 6.75 -4.99
N TYR A 310 -6.80 7.32 -4.82
CA TYR A 310 -7.20 8.54 -5.49
C TYR A 310 -7.91 9.49 -4.52
N GLY A 311 -7.52 10.77 -4.55
CA GLY A 311 -8.13 11.82 -3.73
C GLY A 311 -7.88 11.72 -2.22
N LEU A 312 -6.99 10.81 -1.78
CA LEU A 312 -6.58 10.66 -0.38
C LEU A 312 -5.08 10.89 -0.24
N LYS A 313 -4.68 11.47 0.90
CA LYS A 313 -3.28 11.76 1.23
C LYS A 313 -2.84 10.89 2.40
N LYS A 314 -1.53 10.71 2.54
CA LYS A 314 -0.97 10.08 3.74
C LYS A 314 -1.02 11.05 4.91
N ALA A 315 -1.37 10.57 6.10
CA ALA A 315 -1.18 11.28 7.36
C ALA A 315 -0.04 10.60 8.10
N LEU A 316 1.15 11.18 8.05
CA LEU A 316 2.32 10.64 8.74
C LEU A 316 3.01 11.72 9.54
N ALA A 317 3.28 11.44 10.80
CA ALA A 317 4.18 12.21 11.65
C ALA A 317 5.45 11.39 11.88
N VAL A 318 6.60 12.02 11.71
CA VAL A 318 7.92 11.36 11.85
C VAL A 318 8.66 12.04 12.98
N VAL A 319 9.15 11.23 13.93
CA VAL A 319 9.97 11.70 15.04
C VAL A 319 11.32 11.01 14.97
N GLU A 320 12.37 11.81 15.05
CA GLU A 320 13.73 11.30 15.25
C GLU A 320 13.95 11.08 16.74
N VAL A 321 14.40 9.88 17.11
CA VAL A 321 14.55 9.46 18.52
C VAL A 321 15.97 8.99 18.79
N ALA A 322 16.37 9.04 20.06
CA ALA A 322 17.66 8.51 20.48
C ALA A 322 17.77 6.99 20.21
N GLN A 323 19.01 6.50 20.05
CA GLN A 323 19.28 5.12 19.64
C GLN A 323 18.76 4.09 20.65
N ASP A 324 18.93 4.37 21.94
CA ASP A 324 18.43 3.58 23.06
C ASP A 324 16.89 3.50 23.05
N ALA A 325 16.21 4.63 22.87
CA ALA A 325 14.76 4.70 22.71
C ALA A 325 14.28 3.90 21.49
N TYR A 326 14.98 3.98 20.36
CA TYR A 326 14.69 3.17 19.17
C TYR A 326 14.84 1.67 19.42
N ILE A 327 15.92 1.25 20.09
CA ILE A 327 16.18 -0.17 20.39
C ILE A 327 15.11 -0.69 21.36
N ALA A 328 14.76 0.09 22.39
CA ALA A 328 13.68 -0.24 23.32
C ALA A 328 12.33 -0.35 22.59
N ALA A 329 11.98 0.63 21.75
CA ALA A 329 10.77 0.62 20.95
C ALA A 329 10.69 -0.62 20.05
N ARG A 330 11.81 -0.98 19.41
CA ARG A 330 11.93 -2.18 18.58
C ARG A 330 11.68 -3.46 19.38
N ARG A 331 12.19 -3.56 20.61
CA ARG A 331 11.95 -4.70 21.51
C ARG A 331 10.47 -4.80 21.91
N ILE A 332 9.86 -3.67 22.24
CA ILE A 332 8.43 -3.59 22.61
C ILE A 332 7.55 -4.00 21.43
N VAL A 333 7.74 -3.40 20.24
CA VAL A 333 6.96 -3.74 19.03
C VAL A 333 7.11 -5.21 18.65
N ARG A 334 8.31 -5.79 18.78
CA ARG A 334 8.55 -7.23 18.58
C ARG A 334 7.80 -8.08 19.60
N ARG A 335 7.79 -7.69 20.88
CA ARG A 335 7.07 -8.39 21.96
C ARG A 335 5.55 -8.31 21.73
N TRP A 336 5.03 -7.11 21.48
CA TRP A 336 3.63 -6.89 21.12
C TRP A 336 3.22 -7.72 19.92
N SER A 337 4.01 -7.73 18.84
CA SER A 337 3.70 -8.56 17.67
C SER A 337 3.65 -10.05 17.98
N ARG A 338 4.41 -10.53 18.98
CA ARG A 338 4.38 -11.92 19.42
C ARG A 338 3.16 -12.23 20.29
N SER A 339 2.65 -11.26 21.03
CA SER A 339 1.44 -11.39 21.85
C SER A 339 0.14 -11.28 21.04
N GLN A 340 0.18 -10.70 19.84
CA GLN A 340 -0.92 -10.75 18.85
C GLN A 340 -1.18 -12.16 18.26
N ALA A 341 -0.83 -13.21 19.00
CA ALA A 341 -1.13 -14.60 18.68
C ALA A 341 -2.64 -14.84 18.78
N VAL A 342 -3.15 -15.74 17.96
CA VAL A 342 -4.59 -16.05 17.90
C VAL A 342 -4.83 -17.12 18.96
N TYR A 343 -5.80 -16.91 19.85
CA TYR A 343 -6.26 -17.98 20.73
C TYR A 343 -6.81 -19.13 19.85
N GLY A 344 -6.56 -20.37 20.25
CA GLY A 344 -7.01 -21.57 19.54
C GLY A 344 -8.52 -21.58 19.28
N ASN A 345 -9.00 -22.58 18.54
CA ASN A 345 -10.35 -22.63 17.97
C ASN A 345 -11.43 -21.92 18.81
N SER A 346 -12.08 -20.91 18.22
CA SER A 346 -13.15 -20.13 18.86
C SER A 346 -14.36 -20.98 19.24
N ASP A 347 -14.51 -22.17 18.66
CA ASP A 347 -15.57 -23.13 18.99
C ASP A 347 -15.29 -23.87 20.31
N ASN A 348 -14.10 -23.73 20.88
CA ASN A 348 -13.75 -24.37 22.13
C ASN A 348 -14.14 -23.47 23.32
N ARG A 349 -14.81 -24.05 24.32
CA ARG A 349 -15.36 -23.34 25.49
C ARG A 349 -14.29 -22.60 26.32
N PHE A 350 -13.03 -23.04 26.22
CA PHE A 350 -11.86 -22.39 26.84
C PHE A 350 -10.65 -22.40 25.88
N PRO A 351 -10.49 -21.39 25.02
CA PRO A 351 -9.39 -21.36 24.05
C PRO A 351 -8.08 -20.91 24.74
N THR A 352 -7.44 -21.81 25.48
CA THR A 352 -6.20 -21.53 26.23
C THR A 352 -4.92 -21.63 25.37
N ALA A 353 -5.00 -22.27 24.20
CA ALA A 353 -3.85 -22.43 23.32
C ALA A 353 -3.55 -21.14 22.55
N VAL A 354 -2.54 -20.40 22.97
CA VAL A 354 -2.01 -19.25 22.22
C VAL A 354 -1.30 -19.77 20.96
N VAL A 355 -1.94 -19.69 19.79
CA VAL A 355 -1.33 -20.08 18.51
C VAL A 355 -0.42 -18.95 18.04
N PRO A 356 0.92 -19.12 18.09
CA PRO A 356 1.83 -18.07 17.68
C PRO A 356 1.55 -17.70 16.22
N ARG A 357 1.62 -16.41 15.89
CA ARG A 357 1.51 -15.97 14.50
C ARG A 357 2.67 -16.59 13.70
N THR A 358 2.40 -17.64 12.93
CA THR A 358 3.37 -18.37 12.13
C THR A 358 3.20 -18.07 10.64
N ALA A 359 4.23 -18.31 9.86
CA ALA A 359 4.19 -18.33 8.40
C ALA A 359 4.88 -19.59 7.90
N THR A 360 4.33 -20.18 6.85
CA THR A 360 5.02 -21.22 6.08
C THR A 360 6.19 -20.57 5.34
N ARG A 361 7.40 -21.09 5.56
CA ARG A 361 8.61 -20.72 4.83
C ARG A 361 9.12 -21.91 4.04
N LEU A 362 9.59 -21.66 2.84
CA LEU A 362 10.44 -22.59 2.11
C LEU A 362 11.87 -22.37 2.62
N VAL A 363 12.50 -23.43 3.09
CA VAL A 363 13.89 -23.41 3.53
C VAL A 363 14.68 -24.32 2.60
N PRO A 364 15.75 -23.80 1.96
CA PRO A 364 16.63 -24.63 1.15
C PRO A 364 17.35 -25.62 2.05
N ARG A 365 17.42 -26.86 1.60
CA ARG A 365 18.26 -27.93 2.14
C ARG A 365 19.16 -28.34 1.01
N VAL A 366 20.45 -28.06 1.17
CA VAL A 366 21.47 -28.48 0.23
C VAL A 366 21.88 -29.90 0.62
N ASP A 367 21.74 -30.82 -0.31
CA ASP A 367 22.36 -32.13 -0.21
C ASP A 367 23.89 -31.94 -0.32
N ARG A 368 24.63 -32.40 0.69
CA ARG A 368 26.08 -32.11 0.79
C ARG A 368 26.93 -32.91 -0.19
N GLU A 369 26.42 -34.03 -0.69
CA GLU A 369 27.16 -34.92 -1.60
C GLU A 369 26.87 -34.56 -3.06
N THR A 370 25.63 -34.19 -3.37
CA THR A 370 25.18 -33.92 -4.74
C THR A 370 25.07 -32.43 -5.06
N GLY A 371 25.10 -31.55 -4.05
CA GLY A 371 24.90 -30.10 -4.22
C GLY A 371 23.46 -29.68 -4.56
N VAL A 372 22.53 -30.64 -4.67
CA VAL A 372 21.13 -30.37 -5.05
C VAL A 372 20.40 -29.61 -3.95
N VAL A 373 19.75 -28.50 -4.31
CA VAL A 373 18.99 -27.65 -3.38
C VAL A 373 17.51 -28.06 -3.38
N ALA A 374 17.12 -28.89 -2.40
CA ALA A 374 15.72 -29.21 -2.16
C ALA A 374 15.05 -28.17 -1.26
N HIS A 375 13.81 -27.78 -1.53
CA HIS A 375 13.09 -26.81 -0.71
C HIS A 375 12.08 -27.52 0.21
N ARG A 376 12.27 -27.40 1.54
CA ARG A 376 11.31 -27.91 2.52
C ARG A 376 10.38 -26.81 3.00
N ARG A 377 9.06 -27.10 3.03
CA ARG A 377 8.07 -26.26 3.71
C ARG A 377 8.17 -26.46 5.22
N VAL A 378 8.44 -25.39 5.95
CA VAL A 378 8.47 -25.37 7.42
C VAL A 378 7.57 -24.27 7.97
N ARG A 379 6.90 -24.52 9.09
CA ARG A 379 6.15 -23.50 9.81
C ARG A 379 7.10 -22.78 10.77
N ARG A 380 7.28 -21.47 10.59
CA ARG A 380 8.14 -20.64 11.44
C ARG A 380 7.36 -19.46 12.00
N ARG A 381 7.75 -18.95 13.17
CA ARG A 381 7.12 -17.74 13.73
C ARG A 381 7.32 -16.56 12.78
N ARG A 382 6.25 -15.79 12.51
CA ARG A 382 6.40 -14.49 11.84
C ARG A 382 7.14 -13.56 12.80
N THR A 383 8.28 -13.08 12.34
CA THR A 383 9.10 -12.15 13.09
C THR A 383 8.98 -10.77 12.42
N LEU A 384 8.38 -9.80 13.13
CA LEU A 384 8.45 -8.39 12.71
C LEU A 384 9.82 -7.80 13.11
N CYS A 385 10.30 -6.84 12.34
CA CYS A 385 11.60 -6.19 12.55
C CYS A 385 12.75 -7.22 12.62
N ASN A 386 12.67 -8.30 11.83
CA ASN A 386 13.55 -9.49 11.93
C ASN A 386 14.74 -9.48 10.98
N GLN A 387 14.84 -8.47 10.13
CA GLN A 387 16.00 -8.27 9.29
C GLN A 387 17.19 -7.99 10.23
N GLY A 388 18.30 -8.69 10.03
CA GLY A 388 19.53 -8.44 10.78
C GLY A 388 19.93 -6.96 10.73
N GLY A 389 20.67 -6.49 11.74
CA GLY A 389 21.04 -5.08 11.90
C GLY A 389 19.94 -4.18 12.50
N LEU A 390 20.07 -2.87 12.32
CA LEU A 390 19.14 -1.81 12.76
C LEU A 390 17.95 -1.60 11.81
N ALA A 391 17.84 -2.43 10.77
CA ALA A 391 16.74 -2.46 9.83
C ALA A 391 15.39 -2.58 10.58
N GLY A 392 14.54 -1.58 10.35
CA GLY A 392 13.27 -1.40 11.04
C GLY A 392 12.14 -2.31 10.54
N GLY A 393 10.91 -1.87 10.73
CA GLY A 393 9.69 -2.60 10.38
C GLY A 393 8.45 -1.80 10.76
N TYR A 394 7.26 -2.31 10.48
CA TYR A 394 6.02 -1.63 10.84
C TYR A 394 5.05 -2.56 11.56
N ALA A 395 4.34 -1.99 12.53
CA ALA A 395 3.19 -2.59 13.20
C ALA A 395 1.91 -2.03 12.59
N LEU A 396 1.01 -2.90 12.14
CA LEU A 396 -0.34 -2.50 11.77
C LEU A 396 -1.22 -2.50 13.02
N ALA A 397 -1.88 -1.38 13.30
CA ALA A 397 -2.76 -1.18 14.43
C ALA A 397 -4.13 -0.68 13.96
N ASN A 398 -5.20 -1.01 14.69
CA ASN A 398 -6.53 -0.48 14.38
C ASN A 398 -6.57 1.05 14.64
N ASN A 399 -5.78 1.52 15.61
CA ASN A 399 -5.59 2.93 15.92
C ASN A 399 -4.08 3.16 16.17
N GLY A 400 -3.40 3.71 15.17
CA GLY A 400 -1.97 3.99 15.21
C GLY A 400 -1.59 5.02 16.28
N PRO A 401 -2.29 6.16 16.40
CA PRO A 401 -2.07 7.13 17.47
C PRO A 401 -2.15 6.52 18.88
N ALA A 402 -3.20 5.76 19.19
CA ALA A 402 -3.32 5.11 20.51
C ALA A 402 -2.19 4.12 20.78
N PHE A 403 -1.78 3.34 19.77
CA PHE A 403 -0.63 2.45 19.88
C PHE A 403 0.69 3.22 20.09
N ALA A 404 0.86 4.35 19.40
CA ALA A 404 2.01 5.22 19.54
C ALA A 404 2.08 5.86 20.93
N SER A 405 0.96 6.34 21.48
CA SER A 405 0.89 6.88 22.84
C SER A 405 1.28 5.83 23.88
N GLN A 406 0.75 4.60 23.78
CA GLN A 406 1.14 3.50 24.67
C GLN A 406 2.62 3.14 24.55
N LEU A 407 3.17 3.20 23.33
CA LEU A 407 4.60 2.98 23.09
C LEU A 407 5.44 4.07 23.75
N ALA A 408 5.07 5.35 23.62
CA ALA A 408 5.76 6.46 24.27
C ALA A 408 5.71 6.34 25.79
N THR A 409 4.54 6.04 26.38
CA THR A 409 4.41 5.79 27.82
C THR A 409 5.31 4.65 28.29
N ALA A 410 5.42 3.57 27.51
CA ALA A 410 6.29 2.44 27.86
C ALA A 410 7.79 2.76 27.75
N LEU A 411 8.18 3.77 26.97
CA LEU A 411 9.57 4.21 26.82
C LEU A 411 9.97 5.16 27.95
N PHE A 412 9.12 6.14 28.27
CA PHE A 412 9.46 7.26 29.16
C PHE A 412 8.80 7.17 30.55
N GLY A 413 7.66 6.49 30.67
CA GLY A 413 6.93 6.34 31.94
C GLY A 413 7.53 5.32 32.91
N ALA A 414 8.43 4.44 32.45
CA ALA A 414 9.15 3.51 33.33
C ALA A 414 10.31 4.18 34.09
N ALA A 415 10.68 5.41 33.74
CA ALA A 415 11.73 6.17 34.43
C ALA A 415 11.29 6.68 35.81
N THR A 416 9.99 6.69 36.12
CA THR A 416 9.46 7.21 37.39
C THR A 416 9.34 6.15 38.50
N THR A 417 9.62 4.88 38.21
CA THR A 417 9.64 3.80 39.21
C THR A 417 11.04 3.24 39.42
N SER A 418 12.04 4.11 39.60
CA SER A 418 13.26 3.71 40.32
C SER A 418 12.98 3.88 41.82
N HIS A 419 12.54 2.81 42.47
CA HIS A 419 12.55 2.76 43.94
C HIS A 419 13.97 3.09 44.43
N PRO A 420 14.14 4.03 45.38
CA PRO A 420 15.43 4.19 46.03
C PRO A 420 15.74 2.90 46.79
N SER A 421 16.92 2.33 46.54
CA SER A 421 17.45 1.22 47.33
C SER A 421 17.39 1.60 48.82
N PRO A 422 16.85 0.75 49.71
CA PRO A 422 16.91 1.03 51.13
C PRO A 422 18.38 0.99 51.54
N GLN A 423 18.91 2.15 51.93
CA GLN A 423 20.18 2.24 52.61
C GLN A 423 20.09 1.36 53.86
N ARG A 424 20.93 0.33 53.94
CA ARG A 424 21.18 -0.39 55.19
C ARG A 424 21.91 0.58 56.11
N GLY A 425 21.15 1.21 57.01
CA GLY A 425 21.71 1.87 58.19
C GLY A 425 22.39 0.82 59.07
N ILE A 426 23.67 1.02 59.32
CA ILE A 426 24.43 0.35 60.37
C ILE A 426 24.03 1.07 61.67
N CYS A 427 23.38 0.36 62.59
CA CYS A 427 23.27 0.81 63.98
C CYS A 427 24.51 0.34 64.73
N VAL A 428 25.16 1.29 65.41
CA VAL A 428 26.09 1.08 66.53
C VAL A 428 25.28 0.77 67.78
#